data_AF-A0A1V5UPF8-F1
#
_entry.id   AF-A0A1V5UPF8-F1
#
_cell.length_a   1.000
_cell.length_b   1.000
_cell.length_c   1.000
_cell.angle_alpha   90.00
_cell.angle_beta   90.00
_cell.angle_gamma   90.00
#
_symmetry.space_group_name_H-M   'P 1'
#
loop_
_entity.id
_entity.type
_entity.pdbx_description
1 polymer ?
#
loop_
_entity_poly.entity_id
_entity_poly.type
_entity_poly.pdbx_seq_one_letter_code
_entity_poly.pdbx_strand_id
1 'polypeptide(L)'
;MLDPKLIRSDMARVKRGLIARSMFDIDENIIKLYKNKLGEKSVEEINQFYKTTAGIKFLMENESEVTISHLNGFIKLDEERREVIKEVEDLKCQQNRANAEISAAKKTGADVKAKLEEMKAISEKVKILDAKQSEIEKKIEEVVLYLPNICHETTPVGASGDDNVEIRRWGTPAKFSFEPLSHADIGVKLDILDFDRAAKITGARFTVLKGDAARLERALISFMIDVHTGENGYHEVLPPYAVNRDSMRGTGQLPKFEEDLFKVNPSGYYLIPTAEVPVTNLHRDEMLNFEALPVKYVSFTPCFRAEAGSYGKDMKGLIRQHQFHKVELVKFTAPETSYEEHEKLVADAEKILQKLKLPYRVMALSTGDIGFSAAKCYDLEVWLPSQNTYREISSCSNFEDFQSRRAQIRFKRNAKAKPELAHTINGSGLAIGRTLIAIMENYQNEDGSVTVPEVLIPYMGGITKIGAFKGYSPQGQQQASQPKETNAKAMTNK
;
A
#
# COMPACT_ATOMS: atom_id res chain seq x y z
N MET A 1 -9.55 6.25 5.09
CA MET A 1 -10.80 5.65 5.55
C MET A 1 -11.88 6.12 4.61
N LEU A 2 -12.93 5.31 4.42
CA LEU A 2 -14.06 5.73 3.61
C LEU A 2 -14.66 7.01 4.21
N ASP A 3 -15.01 7.99 3.38
CA ASP A 3 -15.56 9.26 3.87
C ASP A 3 -16.96 9.05 4.46
N PRO A 4 -17.17 9.31 5.78
CA PRO A 4 -18.51 9.29 6.37
C PRO A 4 -19.51 10.20 5.65
N LYS A 5 -19.06 11.31 5.05
CA LYS A 5 -19.94 12.19 4.27
C LYS A 5 -20.43 11.52 3.01
N LEU A 6 -19.58 10.75 2.32
CA LEU A 6 -19.97 10.00 1.12
C LEU A 6 -21.05 8.97 1.45
N ILE A 7 -20.92 8.25 2.58
CA ILE A 7 -21.93 7.28 3.04
C ILE A 7 -23.28 7.96 3.25
N ARG A 8 -23.29 9.17 3.81
CA ARG A 8 -24.52 9.95 4.05
C ARG A 8 -25.14 10.51 2.77
N SER A 9 -24.31 11.04 1.87
CA SER A 9 -24.80 11.75 0.68
C SER A 9 -25.14 10.81 -0.48
N ASP A 10 -24.49 9.66 -0.57
CA ASP A 10 -24.62 8.72 -1.71
C ASP A 10 -24.41 7.27 -1.26
N MET A 11 -25.37 6.76 -0.47
CA MET A 11 -25.37 5.38 0.01
C MET A 11 -25.36 4.36 -1.14
N ALA A 12 -26.01 4.66 -2.26
CA ALA A 12 -26.08 3.78 -3.41
C ALA A 12 -24.68 3.57 -4.04
N ARG A 13 -23.92 4.65 -4.24
CA ARG A 13 -22.53 4.57 -4.69
C ARG A 13 -21.65 3.77 -3.73
N VAL A 14 -21.81 3.98 -2.43
CA VAL A 14 -21.04 3.23 -1.42
C VAL A 14 -21.38 1.74 -1.48
N LYS A 15 -22.67 1.36 -1.53
CA LYS A 15 -23.07 -0.03 -1.66
C LYS A 15 -22.50 -0.68 -2.92
N ARG A 16 -22.64 -0.05 -4.09
CA ARG A 16 -22.06 -0.58 -5.34
C ARG A 16 -20.56 -0.77 -5.25
N GLY A 17 -19.85 0.20 -4.66
CA GLY A 17 -18.40 0.10 -4.46
C GLY A 17 -17.99 -1.01 -3.50
N LEU A 18 -18.72 -1.23 -2.41
CA LEU A 18 -18.45 -2.33 -1.47
C LEU A 18 -18.80 -3.69 -2.07
N ILE A 19 -19.90 -3.79 -2.82
CA ILE A 19 -20.27 -5.02 -3.56
C ILE A 19 -19.19 -5.39 -4.57
N ALA A 20 -18.67 -4.42 -5.32
CA ALA A 20 -17.58 -4.65 -6.28
C ALA A 20 -16.34 -5.25 -5.62
N ARG A 21 -16.12 -4.96 -4.33
CA ARG A 21 -15.03 -5.51 -3.50
C ARG A 21 -15.42 -6.77 -2.73
N SER A 22 -16.48 -7.45 -3.17
CA SER A 22 -17.00 -8.67 -2.53
C SER A 22 -17.38 -8.48 -1.05
N MET A 23 -17.77 -7.27 -0.65
CA MET A 23 -18.21 -6.95 0.71
C MET A 23 -19.73 -6.82 0.75
N PHE A 24 -20.41 -7.94 0.92
CA PHE A 24 -21.87 -8.05 1.06
C PHE A 24 -22.23 -9.33 1.83
N ASP A 25 -23.45 -9.40 2.36
CA ASP A 25 -23.95 -10.60 3.03
C ASP A 25 -24.71 -11.50 2.05
N ILE A 26 -24.46 -12.80 2.10
CA ILE A 26 -25.28 -13.79 1.40
C ILE A 26 -26.45 -14.16 2.32
N ASP A 27 -27.57 -13.44 2.16
CA ASP A 27 -28.79 -13.61 2.94
C ASP A 27 -29.98 -14.11 2.09
N GLU A 28 -31.13 -14.33 2.74
CA GLU A 28 -32.34 -14.76 2.03
C GLU A 28 -32.83 -13.76 0.98
N ASN A 29 -32.54 -12.47 1.12
CA ASN A 29 -33.01 -11.45 0.20
C ASN A 29 -32.31 -11.57 -1.14
N ILE A 30 -30.98 -11.73 -1.14
CA ILE A 30 -30.26 -11.90 -2.39
C ILE A 30 -30.52 -13.28 -3.03
N ILE A 31 -30.81 -14.32 -2.24
CA ILE A 31 -31.26 -15.62 -2.77
C ILE A 31 -32.62 -15.46 -3.48
N LYS A 32 -33.57 -14.75 -2.87
CA LYS A 32 -34.88 -14.43 -3.49
C LYS A 32 -34.69 -13.57 -4.75
N LEU A 33 -33.80 -12.58 -4.71
CA LEU A 33 -33.46 -11.74 -5.86
C LEU A 33 -32.96 -12.58 -7.05
N TYR A 34 -32.03 -13.52 -6.81
CA TYR A 34 -31.59 -14.45 -7.85
C TYR A 34 -32.79 -15.19 -8.44
N LYS A 35 -33.59 -15.85 -7.60
CA LYS A 35 -34.70 -16.69 -8.04
C LYS A 35 -35.73 -15.92 -8.85
N ASN A 36 -36.04 -14.69 -8.42
CA ASN A 36 -37.00 -13.83 -9.08
C ASN A 36 -36.52 -13.33 -10.46
N LYS A 37 -35.22 -13.10 -10.64
CA LYS A 37 -34.68 -12.47 -11.87
C LYS A 37 -33.99 -13.44 -12.84
N LEU A 38 -33.39 -14.51 -12.32
CA LEU A 38 -32.55 -15.45 -13.07
C LEU A 38 -33.08 -16.90 -13.04
N GLY A 39 -34.18 -17.15 -12.32
CA GLY A 39 -34.85 -18.45 -12.25
C GLY A 39 -34.40 -19.32 -11.08
N GLU A 40 -34.99 -20.51 -10.99
CA GLU A 40 -34.77 -21.45 -9.88
C GLU A 40 -33.44 -22.21 -10.01
N LYS A 41 -32.65 -22.19 -8.93
CA LYS A 41 -31.43 -22.99 -8.72
C LYS A 41 -31.30 -23.38 -7.25
N SER A 42 -30.43 -24.33 -6.95
CA SER A 42 -30.06 -24.65 -5.56
C SER A 42 -29.37 -23.45 -4.89
N VAL A 43 -29.42 -23.40 -3.55
CA VAL A 43 -28.79 -22.32 -2.78
C VAL A 43 -27.28 -22.32 -3.00
N GLU A 44 -26.67 -23.50 -3.12
CA GLU A 44 -25.26 -23.67 -3.39
C GLU A 44 -24.84 -23.07 -4.73
N GLU A 45 -25.62 -23.31 -5.79
CA GLU A 45 -25.36 -22.73 -7.12
C GLU A 45 -25.48 -21.21 -7.13
N ILE A 46 -26.47 -20.66 -6.42
CA ILE A 46 -26.67 -19.22 -6.27
C ILE A 46 -25.48 -18.59 -5.52
N ASN A 47 -25.06 -19.21 -4.42
CA ASN A 47 -23.91 -18.75 -3.65
C ASN A 47 -22.63 -18.77 -4.47
N GLN A 48 -22.46 -19.77 -5.34
CA GLN A 48 -21.31 -19.82 -6.25
C GLN A 48 -21.40 -18.75 -7.34
N PHE A 49 -22.59 -18.47 -7.88
CA PHE A 49 -22.79 -17.40 -8.86
C PHE A 49 -22.34 -16.04 -8.32
N TYR A 50 -22.68 -15.70 -7.07
CA TYR A 50 -22.29 -14.42 -6.46
C TYR A 50 -20.80 -14.26 -6.18
N LYS A 51 -20.01 -15.33 -6.30
CA LYS A 51 -18.55 -15.30 -6.26
C LYS A 51 -17.91 -15.10 -7.64
N THR A 52 -18.71 -14.92 -8.69
CA THR A 52 -18.23 -14.67 -10.05
C THR A 52 -18.36 -13.20 -10.41
N THR A 53 -17.59 -12.75 -11.40
CA THR A 53 -17.69 -11.39 -11.95
C THR A 53 -19.10 -11.05 -12.44
N ALA A 54 -19.81 -12.01 -13.04
CA ALA A 54 -21.20 -11.81 -13.45
C ALA A 54 -22.13 -11.61 -12.26
N GLY A 55 -21.94 -12.39 -11.18
CA GLY A 55 -22.72 -12.25 -9.95
C GLY A 55 -22.46 -10.93 -9.23
N ILE A 56 -21.20 -10.48 -9.16
CA ILE A 56 -20.85 -9.18 -8.57
C ILE A 56 -21.52 -8.05 -9.35
N LYS A 57 -21.42 -8.03 -10.69
CA LYS A 57 -22.08 -7.03 -11.53
C LYS A 57 -23.59 -7.02 -11.33
N PHE A 58 -24.21 -8.21 -11.30
CA PHE A 58 -25.63 -8.33 -11.02
C PHE A 58 -26.01 -7.73 -9.65
N LEU A 59 -25.24 -7.97 -8.60
CA LEU A 59 -25.49 -7.36 -7.29
C LEU A 59 -25.30 -5.84 -7.30
N MET A 60 -24.33 -5.33 -8.06
CA MET A 60 -24.10 -3.88 -8.20
C MET A 60 -25.27 -3.18 -8.90
N GLU A 61 -25.95 -3.84 -9.84
CA GLU A 61 -27.15 -3.30 -10.52
C GLU A 61 -28.41 -3.37 -9.65
N ASN A 62 -28.36 -4.11 -8.54
CA ASN A 62 -29.48 -4.38 -7.63
C ASN A 62 -29.11 -4.04 -6.17
N GLU A 63 -28.26 -3.04 -5.97
CA GLU A 63 -27.63 -2.69 -4.69
C GLU A 63 -28.65 -2.33 -3.59
N SER A 64 -29.84 -1.88 -3.99
CA SER A 64 -30.94 -1.58 -3.07
C SER A 64 -31.41 -2.82 -2.29
N GLU A 65 -31.32 -4.00 -2.90
CA GLU A 65 -31.75 -5.27 -2.31
C GLU A 65 -30.61 -6.02 -1.58
N VAL A 66 -29.39 -5.48 -1.62
CA VAL A 66 -28.21 -6.10 -1.02
C VAL A 66 -27.98 -5.57 0.40
N THR A 67 -27.86 -6.50 1.35
CA THR A 67 -27.47 -6.21 2.73
C THR A 67 -25.95 -6.17 2.85
N ILE A 68 -25.45 -5.16 3.57
CA ILE A 68 -24.03 -5.04 3.93
C ILE A 68 -23.97 -4.76 5.42
N SER A 69 -23.83 -5.81 6.21
CA SER A 69 -23.82 -5.81 7.68
C SER A 69 -22.82 -4.82 8.27
N HIS A 70 -21.68 -4.65 7.61
CA HIS A 70 -20.63 -3.69 7.97
C HIS A 70 -21.11 -2.22 7.97
N LEU A 71 -22.17 -1.89 7.22
CA LEU A 71 -22.78 -0.55 7.21
C LEU A 71 -23.86 -0.37 8.29
N ASN A 72 -24.42 -1.45 8.85
CA ASN A 72 -25.52 -1.35 9.83
C ASN A 72 -25.09 -0.59 11.09
N GLY A 73 -23.84 -0.80 11.53
CA GLY A 73 -23.28 -0.05 12.66
C GLY A 73 -23.21 1.45 12.37
N PHE A 74 -22.79 1.83 11.16
CA PHE A 74 -22.73 3.22 10.73
C PHE A 74 -24.13 3.85 10.69
N ILE A 75 -25.11 3.19 10.07
CA ILE A 75 -26.47 3.73 9.89
C ILE A 75 -27.11 4.05 11.24
N LYS A 76 -27.05 3.11 12.20
CA LYS A 76 -27.59 3.30 13.56
C LYS A 76 -26.91 4.46 14.30
N LEU A 77 -25.58 4.51 14.25
CA LEU A 77 -24.83 5.57 14.90
C LEU A 77 -25.09 6.94 14.24
N ASP A 78 -25.29 6.99 12.93
CA ASP A 78 -25.58 8.23 12.22
C ASP A 78 -27.01 8.75 12.46
N GLU A 79 -27.98 7.86 12.66
CA GLU A 79 -29.32 8.21 13.16
C GLU A 79 -29.24 8.83 14.55
N GLU A 80 -28.57 8.15 15.49
CA GLU A 80 -28.39 8.66 16.86
C GLU A 80 -27.64 10.01 16.85
N ARG A 81 -26.61 10.15 16.00
CA ARG A 81 -25.89 11.41 15.82
C ARG A 81 -26.81 12.55 15.36
N ARG A 82 -27.68 12.30 14.39
CA ARG A 82 -28.62 13.31 13.86
C ARG A 82 -29.63 13.75 14.91
N GLU A 83 -30.14 12.81 15.71
CA GLU A 83 -31.04 13.12 16.83
C GLU A 83 -30.35 13.99 17.88
N VAL A 84 -29.13 13.63 18.28
CA VAL A 84 -28.34 14.41 19.25
C VAL A 84 -28.06 15.81 18.73
N ILE A 85 -27.66 15.95 17.45
CA ILE A 85 -27.41 17.27 16.85
C ILE A 85 -28.68 18.13 16.86
N LYS A 86 -29.82 17.56 16.46
CA LYS A 86 -31.11 18.27 16.47
C LYS A 86 -31.46 18.74 17.87
N GLU A 87 -31.31 17.88 18.88
CA GLU A 87 -31.59 18.24 20.28
C GLU A 87 -30.66 19.34 20.80
N VAL A 88 -29.37 19.30 20.44
CA VAL A 88 -28.40 20.35 20.78
C VAL A 88 -28.77 21.68 20.12
N GLU A 89 -29.18 21.67 18.85
CA GLU A 89 -29.61 22.87 18.13
C GLU A 89 -30.88 23.48 18.74
N ASP A 90 -31.86 22.65 19.09
CA ASP A 90 -33.09 23.06 19.76
C ASP A 90 -32.80 23.68 21.13
N LEU A 91 -31.91 23.06 21.93
CA LEU A 91 -31.49 23.59 23.23
C LEU A 91 -30.70 24.89 23.11
N LYS A 92 -29.82 25.03 22.12
CA LYS A 92 -29.10 26.28 21.84
C LYS A 92 -30.06 27.40 21.41
N CYS A 93 -31.10 27.08 20.64
CA CYS A 93 -32.16 28.03 20.29
C CYS A 93 -32.92 28.49 21.54
N GLN A 94 -33.29 27.56 22.43
CA GLN A 94 -33.93 27.88 23.72
C GLN A 94 -33.03 28.75 24.61
N GLN A 95 -31.74 28.42 24.70
CA GLN A 95 -30.76 29.18 25.45
C GLN A 95 -30.65 30.63 24.94
N ASN A 96 -30.61 30.82 23.63
CA ASN A 96 -30.55 32.15 23.01
C ASN A 96 -31.82 32.97 23.28
N ARG A 97 -33.00 32.34 23.24
CA ARG A 97 -34.28 32.99 23.60
C ARG A 97 -34.32 33.38 25.07
N ALA A 98 -33.96 32.46 25.96
CA ALA A 98 -33.91 32.72 27.40
C ALA A 98 -32.91 33.84 27.75
N ASN A 99 -31.75 33.90 27.09
CA ASN A 99 -30.78 34.99 27.25
C ASN A 99 -31.35 36.36 26.86
N ALA A 100 -32.12 36.42 25.78
CA ALA A 100 -32.80 37.65 25.35
C ALA A 100 -33.89 38.07 26.36
N GLU A 101 -34.70 37.13 26.84
CA GLU A 101 -35.74 37.36 27.86
C GLU A 101 -35.14 37.84 29.19
N ILE A 102 -34.08 37.19 29.69
CA ILE A 102 -33.38 37.58 30.92
C ILE A 102 -32.81 38.99 30.78
N SER A 103 -32.22 39.31 29.63
CA SER A 103 -31.67 40.64 29.35
C SER A 103 -32.75 41.72 29.32
N ALA A 104 -33.96 41.40 28.83
CA ALA A 104 -35.11 42.31 28.87
C ALA A 104 -35.67 42.47 30.29
N ALA A 105 -35.86 41.38 31.02
CA ALA A 105 -36.40 41.37 32.39
C ALA A 105 -35.49 42.09 33.40
N LYS A 106 -34.16 42.00 33.23
CA LYS A 106 -33.19 42.76 34.04
C LYS A 106 -33.32 44.28 33.84
N LYS A 107 -33.76 44.75 32.67
CA LYS A 107 -33.99 46.19 32.42
C LYS A 107 -35.25 46.72 33.09
N THR A 108 -36.25 45.85 33.31
CA THR A 108 -37.53 46.21 33.94
C THR A 108 -37.58 45.89 35.44
N GLY A 109 -36.51 45.31 36.00
CA GLY A 109 -36.43 44.94 37.42
C GLY A 109 -37.24 43.69 37.81
N ALA A 110 -37.64 42.88 36.83
CA ALA A 110 -38.42 41.65 37.06
C ALA A 110 -37.55 40.50 37.58
N ASP A 111 -38.15 39.57 38.34
CA ASP A 111 -37.46 38.38 38.86
C ASP A 111 -37.06 37.42 37.72
N VAL A 112 -35.77 37.09 37.65
CA VAL A 112 -35.18 36.21 36.64
C VAL A 112 -34.69 34.88 37.22
N LYS A 113 -34.93 34.61 38.53
CA LYS A 113 -34.37 33.45 39.22
C LYS A 113 -34.77 32.12 38.59
N ALA A 114 -36.06 31.95 38.26
CA ALA A 114 -36.56 30.75 37.59
C ALA A 114 -35.94 30.53 36.20
N LYS A 115 -35.79 31.61 35.43
CA LYS A 115 -35.17 31.58 34.10
C LYS A 115 -33.66 31.29 34.15
N LEU A 116 -32.98 31.75 35.19
CA LEU A 116 -31.56 31.42 35.43
C LEU A 116 -31.37 29.94 35.78
N GLU A 117 -32.27 29.34 36.57
CA GLU A 117 -32.23 27.91 36.86
C GLU A 117 -32.56 27.05 35.63
N GLU A 118 -33.56 27.44 34.83
CA GLU A 118 -33.85 26.80 33.52
C GLU A 118 -32.62 26.84 32.60
N MET A 119 -31.92 27.97 32.55
CA MET A 119 -30.69 28.14 31.77
C MET A 119 -29.53 27.26 32.25
N LYS A 120 -29.38 27.06 33.56
CA LYS A 120 -28.37 26.13 34.10
C LYS A 120 -28.68 24.70 33.65
N ALA A 121 -29.92 24.26 33.78
CA ALA A 121 -30.35 22.93 33.37
C ALA A 121 -30.14 22.69 31.85
N ILE A 122 -30.48 23.67 31.01
CA ILE A 122 -30.21 23.62 29.56
C ILE A 122 -28.70 23.50 29.29
N SER A 123 -27.88 24.30 29.98
CA SER A 123 -26.43 24.30 29.78
C SER A 123 -25.79 22.97 30.18
N GLU A 124 -26.25 22.36 31.27
CA GLU A 124 -25.83 21.02 31.69
C GLU A 124 -26.24 19.95 30.67
N LYS A 125 -27.47 20.02 30.15
CA LYS A 125 -27.96 19.09 29.14
C LYS A 125 -27.19 19.20 27.82
N VAL A 126 -26.90 20.42 27.35
CA VAL A 126 -26.06 20.66 26.17
C VAL A 126 -24.67 20.03 26.37
N LYS A 127 -24.06 20.22 27.54
CA LYS A 127 -22.74 19.61 27.84
C LYS A 127 -22.76 18.08 27.78
N ILE A 128 -23.83 17.44 28.27
CA ILE A 128 -24.01 15.99 28.19
C ILE A 128 -24.16 15.53 26.74
N LEU A 129 -24.98 16.23 25.95
CA LEU A 129 -25.23 15.88 24.55
C LEU A 129 -24.02 16.14 23.66
N ASP A 130 -23.24 17.20 23.89
CA ASP A 130 -21.98 17.45 23.18
C ASP A 130 -20.96 16.32 23.45
N ALA A 131 -20.89 15.84 24.70
CA ALA A 131 -20.05 14.68 25.05
C ALA A 131 -20.53 13.40 24.35
N LYS A 132 -21.85 13.16 24.37
CA LYS A 132 -22.48 12.02 23.66
C LYS A 132 -22.21 12.09 22.14
N GLN A 133 -22.31 13.27 21.54
CA GLN A 133 -22.00 13.48 20.13
C GLN A 133 -20.55 13.09 19.83
N SER A 134 -19.60 13.52 20.66
CA SER A 134 -18.18 13.18 20.49
C SER A 134 -17.93 11.66 20.59
N GLU A 135 -18.61 10.97 21.50
CA GLU A 135 -18.54 9.51 21.61
C GLU A 135 -19.10 8.79 20.37
N ILE A 136 -20.26 9.25 19.87
CA ILE A 136 -20.86 8.69 18.65
C ILE A 136 -19.93 8.90 17.46
N GLU A 137 -19.29 10.08 17.34
CA GLU A 137 -18.35 10.36 16.25
C GLU A 137 -17.12 9.44 16.30
N LYS A 138 -16.60 9.12 17.49
CA LYS A 138 -15.52 8.12 17.65
C LYS A 138 -15.96 6.73 17.22
N LYS A 139 -17.16 6.29 17.60
CA LYS A 139 -17.71 4.99 17.20
C LYS A 139 -17.94 4.92 15.68
N ILE A 140 -18.43 6.00 15.07
CA ILE A 140 -18.57 6.11 13.61
C ILE A 140 -17.19 5.97 12.96
N GLU A 141 -16.19 6.66 13.49
CA GLU A 141 -14.81 6.56 13.00
C GLU A 141 -14.34 5.10 13.05
N GLU A 142 -14.46 4.43 14.19
CA GLU A 142 -14.10 3.02 14.35
C GLU A 142 -14.74 2.11 13.29
N VAL A 143 -16.03 2.29 12.99
CA VAL A 143 -16.72 1.52 11.94
C VAL A 143 -16.10 1.78 10.56
N VAL A 144 -15.92 3.05 10.17
CA VAL A 144 -15.43 3.37 8.81
C VAL A 144 -13.96 3.02 8.59
N LEU A 145 -13.19 2.77 9.66
CA LEU A 145 -11.82 2.27 9.53
C LEU A 145 -11.74 0.84 8.98
N TYR A 146 -12.80 0.05 9.13
CA TYR A 146 -12.89 -1.31 8.59
C TYR A 146 -13.44 -1.36 7.16
N LEU A 147 -13.95 -0.23 6.65
CA LEU A 147 -14.45 -0.13 5.28
C LEU A 147 -13.29 0.18 4.31
N PRO A 148 -13.15 -0.56 3.20
CA PRO A 148 -12.14 -0.31 2.19
C PRO A 148 -12.42 0.99 1.45
N ASN A 149 -11.43 1.43 0.65
CA ASN A 149 -11.65 2.52 -0.27
C ASN A 149 -12.60 2.11 -1.41
N ILE A 150 -13.32 3.07 -1.99
CA ILE A 150 -14.14 2.83 -3.17
C ILE A 150 -13.23 2.83 -4.39
N CYS A 151 -13.37 1.82 -5.25
CA CYS A 151 -12.58 1.74 -6.46
C CYS A 151 -12.95 2.85 -7.44
N HIS A 152 -11.97 3.36 -8.18
CA HIS A 152 -12.19 4.26 -9.30
C HIS A 152 -13.05 3.57 -10.36
N GLU A 153 -13.88 4.33 -11.07
CA GLU A 153 -14.80 3.81 -12.10
C GLU A 153 -14.11 3.05 -13.24
N THR A 154 -12.83 3.33 -13.50
CA THR A 154 -12.04 2.63 -14.52
C THR A 154 -11.39 1.34 -14.01
N THR A 155 -11.59 0.98 -12.73
CA THR A 155 -11.06 -0.28 -12.18
C THR A 155 -11.88 -1.45 -12.72
N PRO A 156 -11.26 -2.47 -13.34
CA PRO A 156 -12.01 -3.62 -13.85
C PRO A 156 -12.83 -4.28 -12.75
N VAL A 157 -14.14 -4.44 -12.95
CA VAL A 157 -14.97 -5.20 -12.01
C VAL A 157 -14.65 -6.68 -12.17
N GLY A 158 -14.23 -7.31 -11.07
CA GLY A 158 -13.86 -8.73 -11.03
C GLY A 158 -13.95 -9.30 -9.63
N ALA A 159 -14.03 -10.62 -9.52
CA ALA A 159 -14.15 -11.33 -8.24
C ALA A 159 -12.81 -11.69 -7.62
N SER A 160 -11.76 -11.79 -8.43
CA SER A 160 -10.43 -12.23 -7.99
C SER A 160 -9.32 -11.72 -8.92
N GLY A 161 -8.07 -12.11 -8.63
CA GLY A 161 -6.92 -11.82 -9.49
C GLY A 161 -7.00 -12.46 -10.89
N ASP A 162 -7.83 -13.49 -11.08
CA ASP A 162 -8.05 -14.10 -12.40
C ASP A 162 -8.80 -13.14 -13.36
N ASP A 163 -9.48 -12.12 -12.81
CA ASP A 163 -10.19 -11.09 -13.56
C ASP A 163 -9.32 -9.84 -13.82
N ASN A 164 -8.04 -9.86 -13.43
CA ASN A 164 -7.10 -8.78 -13.71
C ASN A 164 -6.86 -8.64 -15.22
N VAL A 165 -6.68 -7.40 -15.69
CA VAL A 165 -6.60 -7.11 -17.13
C VAL A 165 -5.19 -6.68 -17.49
N GLU A 166 -4.54 -7.39 -18.43
CA GLU A 166 -3.26 -6.97 -19.00
C GLU A 166 -3.46 -5.71 -19.85
N ILE A 167 -2.84 -4.60 -19.48
CA ILE A 167 -2.96 -3.33 -20.22
C ILE A 167 -1.79 -3.07 -21.16
N ARG A 168 -0.60 -3.60 -20.86
CA ARG A 168 0.58 -3.51 -21.74
C ARG A 168 1.65 -4.53 -21.35
N ARG A 169 2.57 -4.78 -22.28
CA ARG A 169 3.71 -5.69 -22.13
C ARG A 169 4.96 -5.08 -22.75
N TRP A 170 6.12 -5.39 -22.19
CA TRP A 170 7.41 -4.94 -22.68
C TRP A 170 8.47 -6.04 -22.63
N GLY A 171 9.35 -6.04 -23.62
CA GLY A 171 10.44 -7.02 -23.75
C GLY A 171 10.00 -8.36 -24.35
N THR A 172 10.95 -9.26 -24.53
CA THR A 172 10.71 -10.63 -25.00
C THR A 172 11.40 -11.60 -24.04
N PRO A 173 10.67 -12.55 -23.43
CA PRO A 173 11.26 -13.62 -22.63
C PRO A 173 12.46 -14.28 -23.32
N ALA A 174 13.56 -14.44 -22.57
CA ALA A 174 14.76 -15.10 -23.09
C ALA A 174 14.46 -16.55 -23.50
N LYS A 175 15.07 -16.99 -24.61
CA LYS A 175 15.06 -18.39 -25.03
C LYS A 175 16.39 -19.03 -24.66
N PHE A 176 16.33 -20.06 -23.83
CA PHE A 176 17.50 -20.81 -23.40
C PHE A 176 17.69 -22.06 -24.27
N SER A 177 18.94 -22.39 -24.59
CA SER A 177 19.31 -23.67 -25.21
C SER A 177 19.47 -24.81 -24.20
N PHE A 178 19.20 -24.54 -22.93
CA PHE A 178 19.27 -25.42 -21.78
C PHE A 178 18.04 -25.18 -20.88
N GLU A 179 17.75 -26.12 -19.97
CA GLU A 179 16.63 -25.96 -19.02
C GLU A 179 16.98 -24.88 -17.98
N PRO A 180 16.22 -23.77 -17.89
CA PRO A 180 16.53 -22.69 -16.97
C PRO A 180 16.31 -23.13 -15.52
N LEU A 181 17.32 -22.93 -14.68
CA LEU A 181 17.23 -23.20 -13.25
C LEU A 181 16.44 -22.10 -12.54
N SER A 182 15.82 -22.46 -11.42
CA SER A 182 15.23 -21.49 -10.50
C SER A 182 16.32 -20.70 -9.77
N HIS A 183 16.02 -19.47 -9.35
CA HIS A 183 16.95 -18.67 -8.55
C HIS A 183 17.43 -19.40 -7.27
N ALA A 184 16.58 -20.25 -6.67
CA ALA A 184 16.95 -21.02 -5.49
C ALA A 184 18.02 -22.06 -5.82
N ASP A 185 17.88 -22.75 -6.96
CA ASP A 185 18.86 -23.77 -7.38
C ASP A 185 20.16 -23.13 -7.85
N ILE A 186 20.09 -22.00 -8.58
CA ILE A 186 21.26 -21.17 -8.93
C ILE A 186 21.97 -20.71 -7.66
N GLY A 187 21.21 -20.18 -6.70
CA GLY A 187 21.71 -19.66 -5.45
C GLY A 187 22.45 -20.68 -4.59
N VAL A 188 21.91 -21.90 -4.50
CA VAL A 188 22.54 -23.02 -3.80
C VAL A 188 23.77 -23.53 -4.56
N LYS A 189 23.68 -23.69 -5.89
CA LYS A 189 24.79 -24.15 -6.74
C LYS A 189 26.00 -23.21 -6.65
N LEU A 190 25.76 -21.91 -6.60
CA LEU A 190 26.80 -20.89 -6.46
C LEU A 190 27.19 -20.61 -5.00
N ASP A 191 26.55 -21.25 -4.02
CA ASP A 191 26.72 -20.96 -2.59
C ASP A 191 26.55 -19.47 -2.25
N ILE A 192 25.57 -18.79 -2.86
CA ILE A 192 25.28 -17.36 -2.65
C ILE A 192 23.93 -17.10 -1.96
N LEU A 193 23.03 -18.10 -1.92
CA LEU A 193 21.78 -18.08 -1.15
C LEU A 193 21.82 -19.18 -0.08
N ASP A 194 21.76 -18.80 1.19
CA ASP A 194 21.93 -19.71 2.32
C ASP A 194 20.67 -19.72 3.20
N PHE A 195 19.79 -20.66 2.88
CA PHE A 195 18.51 -20.86 3.56
C PHE A 195 18.70 -21.57 4.92
N ASP A 196 19.63 -22.52 5.01
CA ASP A 196 19.86 -23.29 6.24
C ASP A 196 20.43 -22.41 7.36
N ARG A 197 21.40 -21.54 7.06
CA ARG A 197 21.91 -20.60 8.06
C ARG A 197 20.85 -19.57 8.44
N ALA A 198 20.01 -19.12 7.52
CA ALA A 198 18.89 -18.24 7.87
C ALA A 198 17.87 -18.92 8.79
N ALA A 199 17.50 -20.17 8.51
CA ALA A 199 16.62 -20.97 9.36
C ALA A 199 17.21 -21.18 10.76
N LYS A 200 18.53 -21.35 10.86
CA LYS A 200 19.24 -21.44 12.14
C LYS A 200 19.25 -20.11 12.92
N ILE A 201 19.35 -18.97 12.24
CA ILE A 201 19.40 -17.65 12.88
C ILE A 201 18.00 -17.21 13.35
N THR A 202 16.98 -17.42 12.51
CA THR A 202 15.64 -16.85 12.72
C THR A 202 14.53 -17.88 12.58
N GLY A 203 14.51 -18.62 11.47
CA GLY A 203 13.44 -19.57 11.13
C GLY A 203 13.14 -19.59 9.63
N ALA A 204 12.04 -20.24 9.25
CA ALA A 204 11.60 -20.30 7.85
C ALA A 204 11.30 -18.91 7.26
N ARG A 205 11.31 -18.79 5.93
CA ARG A 205 11.05 -17.54 5.19
C ARG A 205 12.05 -16.40 5.48
N PHE A 206 13.28 -16.76 5.83
CA PHE A 206 14.45 -15.88 5.84
C PHE A 206 15.55 -16.49 4.96
N THR A 207 16.45 -15.64 4.46
CA THR A 207 17.58 -16.08 3.63
C THR A 207 18.81 -15.23 3.92
N VAL A 208 19.99 -15.86 4.01
CA VAL A 208 21.28 -15.15 4.07
C VAL A 208 21.84 -15.07 2.65
N LEU A 209 22.10 -13.85 2.18
CA LEU A 209 22.81 -13.60 0.92
C LEU A 209 24.32 -13.56 1.17
N LYS A 210 25.11 -14.18 0.29
CA LYS A 210 26.57 -14.22 0.38
C LYS A 210 27.23 -13.69 -0.89
N GLY A 211 28.46 -13.19 -0.74
CA GLY A 211 29.31 -12.77 -1.85
C GLY A 211 28.61 -11.81 -2.81
N ASP A 212 28.66 -12.16 -4.11
CA ASP A 212 28.14 -11.31 -5.17
C ASP A 212 26.61 -11.20 -5.20
N ALA A 213 25.85 -12.11 -4.57
CA ALA A 213 24.40 -11.90 -4.41
C ALA A 213 24.09 -10.76 -3.42
N ALA A 214 24.79 -10.72 -2.28
CA ALA A 214 24.67 -9.62 -1.33
C ALA A 214 25.16 -8.29 -1.94
N ARG A 215 26.20 -8.35 -2.78
CA ARG A 215 26.66 -7.20 -3.56
C ARG A 215 25.62 -6.73 -4.58
N LEU A 216 25.00 -7.66 -5.32
CA LEU A 216 23.98 -7.37 -6.30
C LEU A 216 22.74 -6.73 -5.65
N GLU A 217 22.31 -7.24 -4.50
CA GLU A 217 21.25 -6.63 -3.70
C GLU A 217 21.54 -5.16 -3.38
N ARG A 218 22.74 -4.87 -2.88
CA ARG A 218 23.18 -3.49 -2.61
C ARG A 218 23.29 -2.64 -3.88
N ALA A 219 23.78 -3.22 -4.97
CA ALA A 219 23.88 -2.55 -6.26
C ALA A 219 22.51 -2.15 -6.81
N LEU A 220 21.50 -3.03 -6.66
CA LEU A 220 20.12 -2.74 -7.04
C LEU A 220 19.54 -1.58 -6.24
N ILE A 221 19.78 -1.55 -4.93
CA ILE A 221 19.32 -0.46 -4.06
C ILE A 221 19.88 0.88 -4.55
N SER A 222 21.21 0.99 -4.68
CA SER A 222 21.85 2.23 -5.13
C SER A 222 21.39 2.63 -6.54
N PHE A 223 21.35 1.68 -7.48
CA PHE A 223 20.91 1.95 -8.85
C PHE A 223 19.47 2.50 -8.90
N MET A 224 18.54 1.90 -8.16
CA MET A 224 17.14 2.33 -8.16
C MET A 224 16.98 3.72 -7.53
N ILE A 225 17.65 3.98 -6.40
CA ILE A 225 17.65 5.30 -5.76
C ILE A 225 18.24 6.36 -6.70
N ASP A 226 19.38 6.09 -7.34
CA ASP A 226 20.05 7.04 -8.24
C ASP A 226 19.20 7.36 -9.47
N VAL A 227 18.50 6.37 -10.04
CA VAL A 227 17.56 6.62 -11.15
C VAL A 227 16.39 7.48 -10.69
N HIS A 228 15.80 7.21 -9.53
CA HIS A 228 14.62 7.94 -9.07
C HIS A 228 14.93 9.37 -8.63
N THR A 229 16.07 9.59 -7.97
CA THR A 229 16.53 10.91 -7.55
C THR A 229 17.06 11.72 -8.75
N GLY A 230 17.86 11.11 -9.62
CA GLY A 230 18.51 11.78 -10.74
C GLY A 230 17.60 12.01 -11.96
N GLU A 231 16.72 11.06 -12.30
CA GLU A 231 15.92 11.12 -13.54
C GLU A 231 14.43 11.37 -13.31
N ASN A 232 13.86 10.99 -12.16
CA ASN A 232 12.41 11.06 -11.93
C ASN A 232 11.99 12.16 -10.93
N GLY A 233 12.96 12.87 -10.35
CA GLY A 233 12.75 14.02 -9.48
C GLY A 233 12.18 13.68 -8.10
N TYR A 234 12.51 12.50 -7.55
CA TYR A 234 12.16 12.13 -6.18
C TYR A 234 13.21 12.65 -5.18
N HIS A 235 12.76 12.99 -3.98
CA HIS A 235 13.64 13.30 -2.86
C HIS A 235 13.90 12.03 -2.04
N GLU A 236 15.16 11.68 -1.85
CA GLU A 236 15.54 10.55 -1.01
C GLU A 236 15.30 10.85 0.46
N VAL A 237 14.68 9.91 1.17
CA VAL A 237 14.50 9.96 2.63
C VAL A 237 14.77 8.59 3.25
N LEU A 238 15.30 8.59 4.48
CA LEU A 238 15.57 7.38 5.26
C LEU A 238 14.75 7.39 6.57
N PRO A 239 13.55 6.79 6.57
CA PRO A 239 12.65 6.83 7.72
C PRO A 239 12.99 5.79 8.80
N PRO A 240 12.42 5.92 10.01
CA PRO A 240 12.45 4.86 11.02
C PRO A 240 11.77 3.57 10.54
N TYR A 241 12.33 2.41 10.91
CA TYR A 241 11.78 1.09 10.56
C TYR A 241 10.80 0.53 11.60
N ALA A 242 10.71 1.16 12.77
CA ALA A 242 9.72 0.90 13.79
C ALA A 242 8.85 2.14 13.96
N VAL A 243 7.53 1.98 13.86
CA VAL A 243 6.58 3.09 13.88
C VAL A 243 5.49 2.89 14.94
N ASN A 244 4.88 4.00 15.36
CA ASN A 244 3.76 3.96 16.30
C ASN A 244 2.44 3.52 15.64
N ARG A 245 1.44 3.23 16.48
CA ARG A 245 0.11 2.77 16.04
C ARG A 245 -0.57 3.78 15.11
N ASP A 246 -0.43 5.07 15.36
CA ASP A 246 -1.06 6.13 14.57
C ASP A 246 -0.54 6.15 13.13
N SER A 247 0.75 5.83 12.94
CA SER A 247 1.33 5.76 11.59
C SER A 247 0.72 4.61 10.78
N MET A 248 0.61 3.43 11.41
CA MET A 248 -0.05 2.25 10.82
C MET A 248 -1.55 2.49 10.58
N ARG A 249 -2.21 3.27 11.44
CA ARG A 249 -3.61 3.70 11.23
C ARG A 249 -3.74 4.63 10.04
N GLY A 250 -2.79 5.56 9.87
CA GLY A 250 -2.75 6.55 8.78
C GLY A 250 -2.79 5.93 7.39
N THR A 251 -1.96 4.92 7.16
CA THR A 251 -1.84 4.23 5.85
C THR A 251 -2.80 3.06 5.65
N GLY A 252 -3.53 2.66 6.70
CA GLY A 252 -4.64 1.71 6.62
C GLY A 252 -4.28 0.26 6.96
N GLN A 253 -3.06 -0.02 7.43
CA GLN A 253 -2.70 -1.33 7.97
C GLN A 253 -3.52 -1.63 9.23
N LEU A 254 -3.71 -0.64 10.10
CA LEU A 254 -4.56 -0.78 11.28
C LEU A 254 -5.96 -0.16 11.08
N PRO A 255 -7.00 -0.76 11.69
CA PRO A 255 -6.95 -1.91 12.60
C PRO A 255 -7.03 -3.30 11.92
N LYS A 256 -7.37 -3.37 10.63
CA LYS A 256 -7.78 -4.61 9.96
C LYS A 256 -6.68 -5.67 9.83
N PHE A 257 -5.43 -5.26 9.60
CA PHE A 257 -4.32 -6.16 9.26
C PHE A 257 -3.30 -6.27 10.39
N GLU A 258 -3.73 -6.13 11.66
CA GLU A 258 -2.80 -6.19 12.80
C GLU A 258 -2.05 -7.52 12.89
N GLU A 259 -2.69 -8.64 12.51
CA GLU A 259 -2.10 -9.99 12.51
C GLU A 259 -0.99 -10.17 11.46
N ASP A 260 -0.97 -9.34 10.41
CA ASP A 260 0.06 -9.39 9.36
C ASP A 260 1.33 -8.59 9.72
N LEU A 261 1.36 -7.95 10.90
CA LEU A 261 2.44 -7.07 11.33
C LEU A 261 3.26 -7.67 12.47
N PHE A 262 4.58 -7.43 12.45
CA PHE A 262 5.43 -7.68 13.61
C PHE A 262 5.32 -6.52 14.61
N LYS A 263 4.85 -6.82 15.83
CA LYS A 263 4.76 -5.88 16.94
C LYS A 263 5.93 -6.06 17.90
N VAL A 264 6.58 -4.96 18.25
CA VAL A 264 7.72 -4.90 19.18
C VAL A 264 7.20 -4.66 20.60
N ASN A 265 7.49 -5.59 21.50
CA ASN A 265 7.17 -5.46 22.93
C ASN A 265 8.45 -5.11 23.72
N PRO A 266 8.38 -4.29 24.78
CA PRO A 266 7.16 -3.71 25.37
C PRO A 266 6.74 -2.35 24.77
N SER A 267 7.49 -1.79 23.81
CA SER A 267 7.23 -0.43 23.30
C SER A 267 5.89 -0.27 22.58
N GLY A 268 5.31 -1.35 22.07
CA GLY A 268 4.06 -1.33 21.30
C GLY A 268 4.22 -0.76 19.88
N TYR A 269 5.45 -0.56 19.41
CA TYR A 269 5.74 -0.18 18.03
C TYR A 269 5.55 -1.36 17.08
N TYR A 270 5.43 -1.05 15.80
CA TYR A 270 5.32 -2.04 14.72
C TYR A 270 6.50 -1.89 13.77
N LEU A 271 7.08 -3.00 13.34
CA LEU A 271 8.02 -2.99 12.23
C LEU A 271 7.27 -2.72 10.93
N ILE A 272 7.86 -1.90 10.06
CA ILE A 272 7.19 -1.44 8.84
C ILE A 272 7.05 -2.58 7.80
N PRO A 273 5.86 -2.81 7.21
CA PRO A 273 5.69 -3.77 6.11
C PRO A 273 6.07 -3.19 4.74
N THR A 274 6.34 -1.88 4.70
CA THR A 274 6.74 -1.08 3.53
C THR A 274 7.13 0.33 3.99
N ALA A 275 8.05 0.99 3.27
CA ALA A 275 8.41 2.39 3.50
C ALA A 275 7.25 3.37 3.26
N GLU A 276 6.19 2.95 2.54
CA GLU A 276 4.93 3.71 2.41
C GLU A 276 4.43 4.18 3.79
N VAL A 277 4.47 3.32 4.81
CA VAL A 277 3.92 3.64 6.13
C VAL A 277 4.59 4.88 6.72
N PRO A 278 5.91 4.91 6.98
CA PRO A 278 6.53 6.09 7.54
C PRO A 278 6.62 7.26 6.56
N VAL A 279 6.82 7.02 5.25
CA VAL A 279 6.98 8.11 4.28
C VAL A 279 5.67 8.88 4.08
N THR A 280 4.53 8.20 3.98
CA THR A 280 3.22 8.87 3.92
C THR A 280 2.95 9.66 5.21
N ASN A 281 3.39 9.16 6.36
CA ASN A 281 3.20 9.81 7.65
C ASN A 281 4.19 10.94 7.95
N LEU A 282 5.16 11.24 7.06
CA LEU A 282 6.00 12.44 7.19
C LEU A 282 5.15 13.71 7.30
N HIS A 283 3.99 13.73 6.63
CA HIS A 283 3.08 14.86 6.60
C HIS A 283 1.78 14.64 7.41
N ARG A 284 1.78 13.68 8.35
CA ARG A 284 0.62 13.47 9.21
C ARG A 284 0.32 14.75 10.01
N ASP A 285 -0.95 15.14 10.03
CA ASP A 285 -1.46 16.36 10.68
C ASP A 285 -0.91 17.68 10.08
N GLU A 286 -0.29 17.64 8.90
CA GLU A 286 0.29 18.83 8.26
C GLU A 286 -0.62 19.49 7.21
N MET A 287 -0.32 20.77 6.95
CA MET A 287 -0.86 21.56 5.84
C MET A 287 0.23 21.76 4.79
N LEU A 288 0.21 20.97 3.72
CA LEU A 288 1.15 21.07 2.60
C LEU A 288 1.01 22.40 1.87
N ASN A 289 2.14 22.86 1.32
CA ASN A 289 2.17 23.99 0.39
C ASN A 289 1.64 23.52 -0.98
N PHE A 290 0.56 24.15 -1.47
CA PHE A 290 -0.05 23.80 -2.76
C PHE A 290 0.93 23.94 -3.94
N GLU A 291 1.76 24.98 -3.93
CA GLU A 291 2.75 25.24 -4.99
C GLU A 291 3.90 24.22 -5.01
N ALA A 292 4.05 23.42 -3.94
CA ALA A 292 5.04 22.35 -3.87
C ALA A 292 4.49 21.00 -4.39
N LEU A 293 3.20 20.91 -4.70
CA LEU A 293 2.59 19.66 -5.21
C LEU A 293 2.93 19.49 -6.71
N PRO A 294 3.25 18.26 -7.17
CA PRO A 294 3.34 17.04 -6.38
C PRO A 294 4.65 16.93 -5.59
N VAL A 295 4.57 16.56 -4.31
CA VAL A 295 5.74 16.21 -3.49
C VAL A 295 6.05 14.74 -3.72
N LYS A 296 7.33 14.41 -3.99
CA LYS A 296 7.77 13.06 -4.38
C LYS A 296 8.91 12.59 -3.47
N TYR A 297 8.75 11.41 -2.87
CA TYR A 297 9.76 10.77 -2.02
C TYR A 297 10.14 9.38 -2.52
N VAL A 298 11.43 9.07 -2.47
CA VAL A 298 11.96 7.72 -2.67
C VAL A 298 12.65 7.26 -1.38
N SER A 299 12.45 6.00 -1.02
CA SER A 299 13.06 5.46 0.19
C SER A 299 13.38 3.98 0.04
N PHE A 300 14.58 3.58 0.49
CA PHE A 300 14.94 2.19 0.70
C PHE A 300 14.67 1.79 2.14
N THR A 301 13.98 0.66 2.36
CA THR A 301 13.86 0.06 3.70
C THR A 301 13.84 -1.48 3.66
N PRO A 302 14.28 -2.15 4.75
CA PRO A 302 13.77 -3.48 5.06
C PRO A 302 12.26 -3.40 5.34
N CYS A 303 11.54 -4.41 4.87
CA CYS A 303 10.10 -4.56 4.99
C CYS A 303 9.81 -5.86 5.72
N PHE A 304 8.93 -5.81 6.72
CA PHE A 304 8.62 -6.93 7.61
C PHE A 304 7.14 -7.31 7.51
N ARG A 305 6.84 -8.55 7.14
CA ARG A 305 5.47 -9.07 7.04
C ARG A 305 5.37 -10.42 7.73
N ALA A 306 4.35 -10.60 8.57
CA ALA A 306 4.11 -11.87 9.24
C ALA A 306 3.60 -12.95 8.27
N GLU A 307 3.11 -12.55 7.09
CA GLU A 307 2.63 -13.46 6.03
C GLU A 307 1.60 -14.47 6.56
N ALA A 308 0.71 -14.02 7.45
CA ALA A 308 -0.31 -14.86 8.06
C ALA A 308 -1.25 -15.38 6.96
N GLY A 309 -1.66 -16.65 7.08
CA GLY A 309 -2.54 -17.28 6.08
C GLY A 309 -1.87 -17.73 4.77
N SER A 310 -0.55 -17.56 4.60
CA SER A 310 0.18 -17.99 3.39
C SER A 310 0.71 -19.44 3.43
N TYR A 311 0.12 -20.30 4.28
CA TYR A 311 0.59 -21.68 4.49
C TYR A 311 0.72 -22.46 3.17
N GLY A 312 1.91 -23.01 2.91
CA GLY A 312 2.20 -23.85 1.75
C GLY A 312 2.47 -23.12 0.43
N LYS A 313 2.24 -21.79 0.33
CA LYS A 313 2.52 -21.01 -0.89
C LYS A 313 3.94 -20.43 -0.89
N ASP A 314 4.63 -20.55 -2.02
CA ASP A 314 5.97 -19.97 -2.29
C ASP A 314 6.96 -20.22 -1.12
N MET A 315 7.05 -21.46 -0.65
CA MET A 315 7.90 -21.80 0.51
C MET A 315 9.39 -21.90 0.18
N LYS A 316 9.73 -22.10 -1.11
CA LYS A 316 11.12 -22.20 -1.58
C LYS A 316 11.54 -20.87 -2.22
N GLY A 317 12.75 -20.41 -1.90
CA GLY A 317 13.35 -19.24 -2.54
C GLY A 317 12.97 -17.90 -1.90
N LEU A 318 13.10 -16.81 -2.67
CA LEU A 318 13.04 -15.42 -2.20
C LEU A 318 11.72 -14.69 -2.50
N ILE A 319 10.75 -15.34 -3.15
CA ILE A 319 9.50 -14.67 -3.61
C ILE A 319 8.66 -14.16 -2.43
N ARG A 320 8.59 -14.94 -1.34
CA ARG A 320 7.80 -14.65 -0.13
C ARG A 320 8.64 -14.89 1.12
N GLN A 321 9.08 -13.80 1.74
CA GLN A 321 9.95 -13.77 2.93
C GLN A 321 9.33 -12.90 4.02
N HIS A 322 9.62 -13.20 5.29
CA HIS A 322 9.21 -12.33 6.40
C HIS A 322 9.94 -11.00 6.40
N GLN A 323 11.18 -10.98 5.91
CA GLN A 323 11.96 -9.79 5.67
C GLN A 323 12.38 -9.73 4.21
N PHE A 324 12.14 -8.60 3.56
CA PHE A 324 12.63 -8.31 2.22
C PHE A 324 12.97 -6.84 2.09
N HIS A 325 13.77 -6.49 1.09
CA HIS A 325 14.17 -5.12 0.82
C HIS A 325 13.35 -4.52 -0.33
N LYS A 326 13.04 -3.24 -0.23
CA LYS A 326 12.26 -2.52 -1.25
C LYS A 326 12.72 -1.07 -1.35
N VAL A 327 12.78 -0.57 -2.58
CA VAL A 327 12.77 0.86 -2.87
C VAL A 327 11.32 1.25 -3.14
N GLU A 328 10.80 2.19 -2.35
CA GLU A 328 9.43 2.68 -2.42
C GLU A 328 9.40 4.09 -2.99
N LEU A 329 8.39 4.36 -3.80
CA LEU A 329 8.05 5.67 -4.33
C LEU A 329 6.74 6.12 -3.70
N VAL A 330 6.70 7.34 -3.17
CA VAL A 330 5.50 7.95 -2.58
C VAL A 330 5.30 9.34 -3.16
N LYS A 331 4.06 9.67 -3.52
CA LYS A 331 3.67 11.01 -3.99
C LYS A 331 2.50 11.56 -3.19
N PHE A 332 2.53 12.87 -2.97
CA PHE A 332 1.38 13.66 -2.51
C PHE A 332 0.98 14.61 -3.63
N THR A 333 -0.30 14.63 -3.99
CA THR A 333 -0.78 15.40 -5.13
C THR A 333 -2.04 16.19 -4.80
N ALA A 334 -2.38 17.17 -5.63
CA ALA A 334 -3.74 17.70 -5.67
C ALA A 334 -4.70 16.61 -6.21
N PRO A 335 -5.99 16.63 -5.84
CA PRO A 335 -6.97 15.64 -6.30
C PRO A 335 -7.07 15.52 -7.82
N GLU A 336 -7.08 16.65 -8.52
CA GLU A 336 -7.26 16.72 -9.97
C GLU A 336 -6.09 16.13 -10.78
N THR A 337 -4.89 16.03 -10.21
CA THR A 337 -3.70 15.50 -10.90
C THR A 337 -3.33 14.08 -10.46
N SER A 338 -4.05 13.48 -9.49
CA SER A 338 -3.61 12.23 -8.87
C SER A 338 -3.54 11.06 -9.85
N TYR A 339 -4.47 10.96 -10.79
CA TYR A 339 -4.48 9.88 -11.77
C TYR A 339 -3.38 10.03 -12.82
N GLU A 340 -3.06 11.25 -13.23
CA GLU A 340 -1.90 11.51 -14.09
C GLU A 340 -0.58 11.15 -13.38
N GLU A 341 -0.43 11.54 -12.11
CA GLU A 341 0.75 11.21 -11.32
C GLU A 341 0.86 9.71 -11.00
N HIS A 342 -0.26 8.99 -10.96
CA HIS A 342 -0.30 7.54 -10.85
C HIS A 342 0.26 6.87 -12.11
N GLU A 343 -0.15 7.29 -13.31
CA GLU A 343 0.44 6.77 -14.56
C GLU A 343 1.94 7.06 -14.64
N LYS A 344 2.38 8.27 -14.23
CA LYS A 344 3.81 8.61 -14.13
C LYS A 344 4.56 7.71 -13.14
N LEU A 345 3.97 7.40 -11.99
CA LEU A 345 4.55 6.50 -11.00
C LEU A 345 4.74 5.08 -11.56
N VAL A 346 3.75 4.57 -12.32
CA VAL A 346 3.89 3.26 -12.98
C VAL A 346 5.04 3.30 -13.98
N ALA A 347 5.13 4.35 -14.79
CA ALA A 347 6.23 4.54 -15.73
C ALA A 347 7.59 4.67 -15.03
N ASP A 348 7.65 5.30 -13.86
CA ASP A 348 8.86 5.40 -13.04
C ASP A 348 9.36 3.99 -12.62
N ALA A 349 8.45 3.10 -12.22
CA ALA A 349 8.78 1.71 -11.87
C ALA A 349 9.15 0.88 -13.12
N GLU A 350 8.41 1.04 -14.23
CA GLU A 350 8.70 0.39 -15.51
C GLU A 350 10.11 0.73 -16.01
N LYS A 351 10.55 1.98 -15.84
CA LYS A 351 11.89 2.44 -16.25
C LYS A 351 13.02 1.61 -15.64
N ILE A 352 12.87 1.17 -14.39
CA ILE A 352 13.85 0.29 -13.73
C ILE A 352 13.94 -1.06 -14.44
N LEU A 353 12.79 -1.71 -14.72
CA LEU A 353 12.74 -2.98 -15.45
C LEU A 353 13.32 -2.85 -16.87
N GLN A 354 13.00 -1.76 -17.57
CA GLN A 354 13.48 -1.49 -18.92
C GLN A 354 15.00 -1.29 -18.96
N LYS A 355 15.58 -0.52 -18.02
CA LYS A 355 17.03 -0.34 -17.90
C LYS A 355 17.74 -1.65 -17.54
N LEU A 356 17.11 -2.50 -16.73
CA LEU A 356 17.59 -3.85 -16.41
C LEU A 356 17.28 -4.87 -17.52
N LYS A 357 16.63 -4.46 -18.61
CA LYS A 357 16.19 -5.31 -19.74
C LYS A 357 15.44 -6.57 -19.29
N LEU A 358 14.60 -6.46 -18.25
CA LEU A 358 13.79 -7.56 -17.75
C LEU A 358 12.40 -7.51 -18.41
N PRO A 359 11.96 -8.58 -19.14
CA PRO A 359 10.63 -8.62 -19.72
C PRO A 359 9.54 -8.60 -18.65
N TYR A 360 8.49 -7.81 -18.86
CA TYR A 360 7.40 -7.66 -17.90
C TYR A 360 6.07 -7.35 -18.59
N ARG A 361 4.98 -7.47 -17.83
CA ARG A 361 3.66 -6.99 -18.19
C ARG A 361 3.09 -6.12 -17.09
N VAL A 362 2.15 -5.25 -17.44
CA VAL A 362 1.42 -4.41 -16.49
C VAL A 362 -0.03 -4.89 -16.47
N MET A 363 -0.52 -5.16 -15.26
CA MET A 363 -1.86 -5.67 -14.98
C MET A 363 -2.67 -4.61 -14.24
N ALA A 364 -3.87 -4.30 -14.71
CA ALA A 364 -4.87 -3.53 -13.96
C ALA A 364 -5.57 -4.48 -13.01
N LEU A 365 -5.46 -4.22 -11.70
CA LEU A 365 -6.10 -5.08 -10.70
C LEU A 365 -7.61 -4.92 -10.72
N SER A 366 -8.31 -6.03 -10.61
CA SER A 366 -9.76 -6.06 -10.51
C SER A 366 -10.24 -5.60 -9.13
N THR A 367 -11.52 -5.26 -9.02
CA THR A 367 -12.11 -4.82 -7.74
C THR A 367 -12.04 -5.88 -6.62
N GLY A 368 -11.97 -7.16 -6.97
CA GLY A 368 -11.82 -8.27 -6.03
C GLY A 368 -10.38 -8.55 -5.58
N ASP A 369 -9.38 -8.10 -6.34
CA ASP A 369 -7.95 -8.32 -6.06
C ASP A 369 -7.23 -7.07 -5.52
N ILE A 370 -7.78 -5.89 -5.78
CA ILE A 370 -7.19 -4.62 -5.36
C ILE A 370 -7.09 -4.48 -3.84
N GLY A 371 -5.96 -3.94 -3.36
CA GLY A 371 -5.66 -3.75 -1.94
C GLY A 371 -6.61 -2.79 -1.22
N PHE A 372 -6.80 -3.00 0.09
CA PHE A 372 -7.84 -2.36 0.92
C PHE A 372 -7.93 -0.83 0.81
N SER A 373 -6.79 -0.14 0.79
CA SER A 373 -6.74 1.32 0.77
C SER A 373 -6.82 1.90 -0.65
N ALA A 374 -6.52 1.11 -1.69
CA ALA A 374 -6.37 1.60 -3.05
C ALA A 374 -7.74 1.80 -3.74
N ALA A 375 -7.84 2.91 -4.48
CA ALA A 375 -8.93 3.18 -5.41
C ALA A 375 -8.63 2.63 -6.82
N LYS A 376 -7.36 2.67 -7.25
CA LYS A 376 -6.88 2.11 -8.53
C LYS A 376 -5.47 1.56 -8.34
N CYS A 377 -5.18 0.39 -8.90
CA CYS A 377 -3.87 -0.24 -8.78
C CYS A 377 -3.42 -0.89 -10.09
N TYR A 378 -2.11 -0.78 -10.35
CA TYR A 378 -1.42 -1.50 -11.40
C TYR A 378 -0.30 -2.33 -10.80
N ASP A 379 -0.27 -3.62 -11.14
CA ASP A 379 0.84 -4.49 -10.81
C ASP A 379 1.74 -4.64 -12.03
N LEU A 380 3.04 -4.49 -11.82
CA LEU A 380 4.05 -4.88 -12.79
C LEU A 380 4.46 -6.30 -12.45
N GLU A 381 4.39 -7.20 -13.42
CA GLU A 381 4.78 -8.58 -13.25
C GLU A 381 5.96 -8.89 -14.17
N VAL A 382 7.06 -9.39 -13.61
CA VAL A 382 8.30 -9.73 -14.32
C VAL A 382 8.31 -11.20 -14.74
N TRP A 383 8.89 -11.49 -15.89
CA TRP A 383 9.03 -12.87 -16.39
C TRP A 383 10.01 -13.70 -15.54
N LEU A 384 9.58 -14.88 -15.12
CA LEU A 384 10.44 -15.89 -14.45
C LEU A 384 10.55 -17.15 -15.31
N PRO A 385 11.70 -17.36 -15.99
CA PRO A 385 11.94 -18.52 -16.85
C PRO A 385 11.63 -19.87 -16.20
N SER A 386 12.06 -20.09 -14.95
CA SER A 386 11.89 -21.42 -14.32
C SER A 386 10.44 -21.75 -13.96
N GLN A 387 9.56 -20.74 -13.96
CA GLN A 387 8.13 -20.91 -13.66
C GLN A 387 7.26 -20.75 -14.90
N ASN A 388 7.86 -20.39 -16.04
CA ASN A 388 7.18 -20.11 -17.30
C ASN A 388 5.97 -19.17 -17.14
N THR A 389 6.11 -18.15 -16.28
CA THR A 389 5.04 -17.19 -15.99
C THR A 389 5.60 -15.84 -15.57
N TYR A 390 4.72 -14.84 -15.50
CA TYR A 390 5.01 -13.54 -14.91
C TYR A 390 4.66 -13.56 -13.42
N ARG A 391 5.45 -12.86 -12.59
CA ARG A 391 5.21 -12.69 -11.16
C ARG A 391 5.32 -11.23 -10.77
N GLU A 392 4.41 -10.76 -9.92
CA GLU A 392 4.40 -9.40 -9.37
C GLU A 392 5.80 -9.02 -8.85
N ILE A 393 6.30 -7.85 -9.26
CA ILE A 393 7.55 -7.24 -8.79
C ILE A 393 7.35 -5.81 -8.26
N SER A 394 6.25 -5.18 -8.67
CA SER A 394 5.80 -3.89 -8.17
C SER A 394 4.28 -3.83 -8.17
N SER A 395 3.74 -3.12 -7.18
CA SER A 395 2.35 -2.72 -7.11
C SER A 395 2.31 -1.21 -6.94
N CYS A 396 1.58 -0.51 -7.81
CA CYS A 396 1.48 0.94 -7.88
C CYS A 396 0.02 1.37 -7.71
N SER A 397 -0.28 2.06 -6.61
CA SER A 397 -1.65 2.37 -6.19
C SER A 397 -1.90 3.87 -6.03
N ASN A 398 -3.09 4.30 -6.46
CA ASN A 398 -3.68 5.58 -6.10
C ASN A 398 -4.70 5.35 -4.98
N PHE A 399 -4.56 6.09 -3.88
CA PHE A 399 -5.41 5.97 -2.69
C PHE A 399 -6.46 7.07 -2.60
N GLU A 400 -6.48 8.00 -3.57
CA GLU A 400 -7.19 9.26 -3.46
C GLU A 400 -6.92 9.90 -2.09
N ASP A 401 -7.96 10.38 -1.40
CA ASP A 401 -7.84 10.98 -0.08
C ASP A 401 -7.95 9.97 1.08
N PHE A 402 -7.94 8.65 0.82
CA PHE A 402 -8.20 7.64 1.84
C PHE A 402 -7.16 7.67 2.97
N GLN A 403 -5.87 7.72 2.65
CA GLN A 403 -4.82 7.79 3.68
C GLN A 403 -4.78 9.19 4.29
N SER A 404 -4.85 10.23 3.47
CA SER A 404 -4.90 11.64 3.92
C SER A 404 -6.03 11.91 4.91
N ARG A 405 -7.19 11.26 4.78
CA ARG A 405 -8.29 11.40 5.74
C ARG A 405 -7.97 10.81 7.11
N ARG A 406 -7.25 9.69 7.15
CA ARG A 406 -6.79 9.03 8.39
C ARG A 406 -5.65 9.82 9.04
N ALA A 407 -4.72 10.31 8.22
CA ALA A 407 -3.52 11.02 8.63
C ALA A 407 -3.67 12.56 8.64
N GLN A 408 -4.86 13.08 8.34
CA GLN A 408 -5.16 14.52 8.30
C GLN A 408 -4.24 15.38 7.42
N ILE A 409 -3.75 14.81 6.31
CA ILE A 409 -2.83 15.45 5.36
C ILE A 409 -3.60 16.37 4.43
N ARG A 410 -3.39 17.67 4.58
CA ARG A 410 -4.23 18.72 3.96
C ARG A 410 -3.39 19.71 3.17
N PHE A 411 -4.03 20.49 2.32
CA PHE A 411 -3.45 21.68 1.70
C PHE A 411 -4.51 22.77 1.55
N LYS A 412 -4.09 23.98 1.21
CA LYS A 412 -4.99 25.06 0.78
C LYS A 412 -4.51 25.63 -0.54
N ARG A 413 -5.43 25.79 -1.49
CA ARG A 413 -5.14 26.43 -2.80
C ARG A 413 -4.66 27.88 -2.65
N ASN A 414 -5.12 28.57 -1.61
CA ASN A 414 -4.64 29.88 -1.20
C ASN A 414 -5.02 30.13 0.27
N ALA A 415 -4.51 31.22 0.86
CA ALA A 415 -4.71 31.53 2.28
C ALA A 415 -6.19 31.61 2.73
N LYS A 416 -7.10 32.00 1.82
CA LYS A 416 -8.54 32.16 2.09
C LYS A 416 -9.36 30.89 1.80
N ALA A 417 -8.78 29.91 1.10
CA ALA A 417 -9.46 28.67 0.77
C ALA A 417 -9.68 27.79 2.01
N LYS A 418 -10.72 26.96 1.97
CA LYS A 418 -10.91 25.90 2.95
C LYS A 418 -9.83 24.83 2.73
N PRO A 419 -9.34 24.16 3.79
CA PRO A 419 -8.46 23.02 3.64
C PRO A 419 -9.11 21.91 2.79
N GLU A 420 -8.33 21.37 1.87
CA GLU A 420 -8.64 20.18 1.08
C GLU A 420 -7.69 19.05 1.49
N LEU A 421 -8.09 17.81 1.30
CA LEU A 421 -7.20 16.66 1.52
C LEU A 421 -6.33 16.45 0.29
N ALA A 422 -5.04 16.20 0.51
CA ALA A 422 -4.17 15.76 -0.57
C ALA A 422 -4.56 14.33 -1.02
N HIS A 423 -4.25 13.97 -2.26
CA HIS A 423 -4.24 12.58 -2.66
C HIS A 423 -2.88 11.95 -2.38
N THR A 424 -2.86 10.69 -1.98
CA THR A 424 -1.63 9.91 -1.80
C THR A 424 -1.52 8.82 -2.85
N ILE A 425 -0.29 8.56 -3.29
CA ILE A 425 0.03 7.54 -4.29
C ILE A 425 1.32 6.86 -3.85
N ASN A 426 1.43 5.55 -4.00
CA ASN A 426 2.70 4.85 -3.81
C ASN A 426 2.89 3.72 -4.80
N GLY A 427 4.14 3.33 -4.99
CA GLY A 427 4.50 2.20 -5.80
C GLY A 427 5.88 1.66 -5.46
N SER A 428 6.09 0.38 -5.74
CA SER A 428 7.42 -0.21 -5.59
C SER A 428 8.29 0.20 -6.79
N GLY A 429 9.51 0.68 -6.55
CA GLY A 429 10.47 1.06 -7.58
C GLY A 429 11.84 0.37 -7.44
N LEU A 430 12.00 -0.90 -7.06
CA LEU A 430 11.10 -2.05 -7.04
C LEU A 430 11.29 -2.84 -5.73
N ALA A 431 10.61 -4.00 -5.59
CA ALA A 431 10.99 -5.00 -4.60
C ALA A 431 12.37 -5.61 -4.95
N ILE A 432 13.39 -5.38 -4.13
CA ILE A 432 14.78 -5.72 -4.41
C ILE A 432 14.98 -7.24 -4.53
N GLY A 433 14.45 -8.00 -3.56
CA GLY A 433 14.58 -9.46 -3.56
C GLY A 433 13.94 -10.11 -4.79
N ARG A 434 12.78 -9.62 -5.23
CA ARG A 434 12.13 -10.10 -6.47
C ARG A 434 12.89 -9.67 -7.73
N THR A 435 13.54 -8.51 -7.71
CA THR A 435 14.43 -8.08 -8.80
C THR A 435 15.68 -8.93 -8.88
N LEU A 436 16.26 -9.31 -7.73
CA LEU A 436 17.39 -10.25 -7.65
C LEU A 436 17.01 -11.61 -8.29
N ILE A 437 15.83 -12.14 -7.96
CA ILE A 437 15.30 -13.37 -8.57
C ILE A 437 15.23 -13.23 -10.10
N ALA A 438 14.61 -12.15 -10.59
CA ALA A 438 14.44 -11.93 -12.02
C ALA A 438 15.78 -11.82 -12.75
N ILE A 439 16.79 -11.17 -12.16
CA ILE A 439 18.15 -11.10 -12.73
C ILE A 439 18.78 -12.49 -12.75
N MET A 440 18.77 -13.22 -11.63
CA MET A 440 19.36 -14.54 -11.55
C MET A 440 18.79 -15.50 -12.60
N GLU A 441 17.47 -15.50 -12.80
CA GLU A 441 16.85 -16.42 -13.76
C GLU A 441 16.94 -15.95 -15.22
N ASN A 442 16.80 -14.65 -15.51
CA ASN A 442 16.83 -14.15 -16.89
C ASN A 442 18.26 -13.99 -17.45
N TYR A 443 19.27 -13.84 -16.59
CA TYR A 443 20.67 -13.66 -16.98
C TYR A 443 21.55 -14.88 -16.71
N GLN A 444 20.96 -16.04 -16.41
CA GLN A 444 21.71 -17.28 -16.20
C GLN A 444 22.42 -17.75 -17.48
N ASN A 445 23.60 -18.33 -17.31
CA ASN A 445 24.38 -18.96 -18.36
C ASN A 445 24.39 -20.48 -18.15
N GLU A 446 24.73 -21.24 -19.20
CA GLU A 446 24.76 -22.71 -19.19
C GLU A 446 25.73 -23.28 -18.12
N ASP A 447 26.82 -22.59 -17.83
CA ASP A 447 27.78 -22.96 -16.79
C ASP A 447 27.24 -22.76 -15.35
N GLY A 448 26.08 -22.11 -15.21
CA GLY A 448 25.45 -21.75 -13.94
C GLY A 448 25.85 -20.39 -13.38
N SER A 449 26.74 -19.65 -14.04
CA SER A 449 27.01 -18.25 -13.70
C SER A 449 25.84 -17.34 -14.11
N VAL A 450 25.77 -16.14 -13.52
CA VAL A 450 24.75 -15.13 -13.88
C VAL A 450 25.45 -13.91 -14.45
N THR A 451 25.07 -13.50 -15.65
CA THR A 451 25.58 -12.26 -16.27
C THR A 451 25.05 -11.03 -15.52
N VAL A 452 25.92 -10.07 -15.21
CA VAL A 452 25.51 -8.83 -14.55
C VAL A 452 24.89 -7.89 -15.58
N PRO A 453 23.66 -7.36 -15.36
CA PRO A 453 23.09 -6.34 -16.24
C PRO A 453 24.02 -5.15 -16.42
N GLU A 454 24.14 -4.63 -17.64
CA GLU A 454 25.12 -3.58 -17.99
C GLU A 454 25.04 -2.36 -17.06
N VAL A 455 23.83 -1.91 -16.74
CA VAL A 455 23.57 -0.76 -15.86
C VAL A 455 24.03 -0.98 -14.41
N LEU A 456 24.22 -2.23 -13.99
CA LEU A 456 24.66 -2.59 -12.65
C LEU A 456 26.18 -2.80 -12.56
N ILE A 457 26.90 -2.92 -13.69
CA ILE A 457 28.36 -3.14 -13.69
C ILE A 457 29.11 -2.07 -12.86
N PRO A 458 28.80 -0.76 -12.94
CA PRO A 458 29.46 0.25 -12.11
C PRO A 458 29.25 0.01 -10.61
N TYR A 459 28.04 -0.35 -10.20
CA TYR A 459 27.68 -0.64 -8.80
C TYR A 459 28.24 -1.98 -8.31
N MET A 460 28.47 -2.90 -9.24
CA MET A 460 29.14 -4.18 -9.03
C MET A 460 30.67 -4.05 -9.13
N GLY A 461 31.22 -2.83 -9.15
CA GLY A 461 32.65 -2.53 -9.22
C GLY A 461 33.37 -3.23 -10.36
N GLY A 462 32.74 -3.22 -11.55
CA GLY A 462 33.33 -3.69 -12.79
C GLY A 462 33.19 -5.19 -13.07
N ILE A 463 32.67 -5.99 -12.14
CA ILE A 463 32.44 -7.41 -12.44
C ILE A 463 31.26 -7.57 -13.41
N THR A 464 31.42 -8.47 -14.37
CA THR A 464 30.45 -8.71 -15.45
C THR A 464 29.69 -10.03 -15.29
N LYS A 465 30.12 -10.89 -14.36
CA LYS A 465 29.51 -12.17 -14.06
C LYS A 465 29.55 -12.47 -12.56
N ILE A 466 28.48 -13.07 -12.06
CA ILE A 466 28.34 -13.64 -10.72
C ILE A 466 28.69 -15.12 -10.82
N GLY A 467 29.64 -15.56 -10.00
CA GLY A 467 30.10 -16.94 -9.92
C GLY A 467 29.95 -17.52 -8.52
N ALA A 468 30.55 -18.70 -8.31
CA ALA A 468 30.51 -19.38 -7.03
C ALA A 468 31.19 -18.56 -5.93
N PHE A 469 30.62 -18.57 -4.73
CA PHE A 469 31.19 -17.94 -3.56
C PHE A 469 32.56 -18.55 -3.23
N LYS A 470 33.58 -17.69 -3.15
CA LYS A 470 34.99 -18.12 -3.02
C LYS A 470 35.44 -18.42 -1.58
N GLY A 471 34.50 -18.48 -0.64
CA GLY A 471 34.78 -18.71 0.78
C GLY A 471 35.34 -17.49 1.51
N TYR A 472 35.68 -17.68 2.79
CA TYR A 472 36.14 -16.62 3.72
C TYR A 472 37.67 -16.49 3.80
N SER A 473 38.42 -17.12 2.88
CA SER A 473 39.87 -17.23 2.98
C SER A 473 40.57 -15.86 2.81
N PRO A 474 41.46 -15.45 3.73
CA PRO A 474 42.25 -14.21 3.61
C PRO A 474 43.15 -14.17 2.36
N GLN A 475 43.44 -15.33 1.77
CA GLN A 475 44.42 -15.53 0.70
C GLN A 475 43.97 -14.98 -0.67
N GLY A 476 42.70 -14.61 -0.85
CA GLY A 476 42.19 -14.06 -2.12
C GLY A 476 42.57 -12.59 -2.41
N GLN A 477 43.20 -11.89 -1.47
CA GLN A 477 43.55 -10.46 -1.62
C GLN A 477 44.94 -10.21 -2.22
N GLN A 478 45.83 -11.22 -2.31
CA GLN A 478 47.22 -11.00 -2.74
C GLN A 478 47.47 -11.00 -4.25
N GLN A 479 46.48 -11.31 -5.10
CA GLN A 479 46.70 -11.35 -6.56
C GLN A 479 46.31 -10.08 -7.32
N ALA A 480 45.75 -9.05 -6.66
CA ALA A 480 45.32 -7.82 -7.32
C ALA A 480 46.35 -6.67 -7.27
N SER A 481 47.52 -6.87 -6.67
CA SER A 481 48.50 -5.80 -6.40
C SER A 481 49.95 -6.16 -6.74
N GLN A 482 50.19 -6.82 -7.88
CA GLN A 482 51.52 -6.77 -8.49
C GLN A 482 51.53 -5.73 -9.63
N PRO A 483 52.29 -4.62 -9.51
CA PRO A 483 52.51 -3.73 -10.62
C PRO A 483 53.28 -4.48 -11.71
N LYS A 484 52.89 -4.31 -12.98
CA LYS A 484 53.68 -4.75 -14.13
C LYS A 484 55.08 -4.11 -14.03
N GLU A 485 56.11 -4.91 -13.81
CA GLU A 485 57.49 -4.47 -13.96
C GLU A 485 57.69 -3.89 -15.36
N THR A 486 58.01 -2.61 -15.40
CA THR A 486 58.44 -1.92 -16.61
C THR A 486 59.91 -2.25 -16.81
N ASN A 487 60.22 -3.01 -17.87
CA ASN A 487 61.58 -3.24 -18.33
C ASN A 487 62.21 -1.93 -18.83
N ALA A 488 62.88 -1.20 -17.94
CA ALA A 488 63.82 -0.15 -18.31
C ALA A 488 65.24 -0.73 -18.27
N LYS A 489 65.73 -1.22 -19.43
CA LYS A 489 67.15 -1.49 -19.63
C LYS A 489 67.89 -0.15 -19.73
N ALA A 490 68.48 0.28 -18.62
CA ALA A 490 69.49 1.34 -18.62
C ALA A 490 70.83 0.77 -19.09
N MET A 491 71.37 1.41 -20.14
CA MET A 491 72.76 1.29 -20.57
C MET A 491 73.70 1.68 -19.42
N THR A 492 74.76 0.91 -19.20
CA THR A 492 76.07 1.46 -18.82
C THR A 492 77.19 0.43 -19.03
N ASN A 493 78.30 0.95 -19.56
CA ASN A 493 79.69 0.47 -19.54
C ASN A 493 80.20 -0.38 -20.72
N LYS A 494 80.80 0.30 -21.71
CA LYS A 494 82.25 0.55 -21.73
C LYS A 494 82.60 1.77 -22.57
#